data_AF-A0AAV3J2A8-F1
#
_entry.id   AF-A0AAV3J2A8-F1
#
_cell.length_a   1.000
_cell.length_b   1.000
_cell.length_c   1.000
_cell.angle_alpha   90.00
_cell.angle_beta   90.00
_cell.angle_gamma   90.00
#
_symmetry.space_group_name_H-M   'P 1'
#
loop_
_entity.id
_entity.type
_entity.pdbx_description
1 polymer ?
#
loop_
_entity_poly.entity_id
_entity_poly.type
_entity_poly.pdbx_seq_one_letter_code
_entity_poly.pdbx_strand_id
1 'polypeptide(L)'
;MENQVDITLWKIQTSNVVTALEDFIEDWKASRNSDLDEYLRSYPGYFQSDEPTREAIRLVLNYAKELMDGKRDSVGFYENKIWRTESGESVRMTHFHERSISKLMQKIIKDKEKANI
;
A
#
# COMPACT_ATOMS: atom_id res chain seq x y z
N MET A 1 17.09 4.09 28.24
CA MET A 1 17.75 3.57 27.02
C MET A 1 16.88 4.00 25.85
N GLU A 2 17.30 5.00 25.09
CA GLU A 2 16.66 5.32 23.81
C GLU A 2 16.97 4.17 22.85
N ASN A 3 15.94 3.40 22.47
CA ASN A 3 16.08 2.44 21.39
C ASN A 3 16.28 3.23 20.10
N GLN A 4 17.52 3.40 19.70
CA GLN A 4 17.88 3.98 18.42
C GLN A 4 17.42 2.99 17.35
N VAL A 5 16.24 3.24 16.76
CA VAL A 5 15.75 2.49 15.61
C VAL A 5 16.51 3.02 14.41
N ASP A 6 17.40 2.20 13.85
CA ASP A 6 18.04 2.52 12.57
C ASP A 6 16.98 2.44 11.47
N ILE A 7 16.52 3.61 11.01
CA ILE A 7 15.52 3.73 9.95
C ILE A 7 16.25 3.93 8.62
N THR A 8 16.10 2.97 7.73
CA THR A 8 16.66 3.07 6.37
C THR A 8 15.62 3.65 5.42
N LEU A 9 16.03 4.58 4.55
CA LEU A 9 15.17 5.04 3.46
C LEU A 9 14.99 3.88 2.48
N TRP A 10 13.75 3.47 2.28
CA TRP A 10 13.43 2.35 1.40
C TRP A 10 13.70 2.73 -0.05
N LYS A 11 14.67 2.06 -0.65
CA LYS A 11 15.07 2.30 -2.04
C LYS A 11 14.29 1.34 -2.95
N ILE A 12 13.13 1.79 -3.41
CA ILE A 12 12.19 1.00 -4.23
C ILE A 12 11.76 1.76 -5.49
N GLN A 13 11.30 1.02 -6.50
CA GLN A 13 10.68 1.58 -7.69
C GLN A 13 9.27 2.09 -7.37
N THR A 14 9.20 3.30 -6.83
CA THR A 14 7.98 3.78 -6.19
C THR A 14 6.84 4.05 -7.17
N SER A 15 7.14 4.26 -8.45
CA SER A 15 6.15 4.32 -9.53
C SER A 15 5.33 3.02 -9.60
N ASN A 16 5.98 1.86 -9.51
CA ASN A 16 5.30 0.57 -9.60
C ASN A 16 4.34 0.36 -8.44
N VAL A 17 4.70 0.82 -7.24
CA VAL A 17 3.84 0.75 -6.05
C VAL A 17 2.58 1.61 -6.24
N VAL A 18 2.74 2.82 -6.76
CA VAL A 18 1.62 3.73 -7.01
C VAL A 18 0.71 3.18 -8.11
N THR A 19 1.27 2.73 -9.22
CA THR A 19 0.52 2.10 -10.33
C THR A 19 -0.24 0.87 -9.85
N ALA A 20 0.41 -0.01 -9.08
CA ALA A 20 -0.26 -1.20 -8.54
C ALA A 20 -1.46 -0.82 -7.66
N LEU A 21 -1.31 0.22 -6.82
CA LEU A 21 -2.38 0.71 -5.97
C LEU A 21 -3.54 1.31 -6.78
N GLU A 22 -3.24 2.09 -7.82
CA GLU A 22 -4.27 2.65 -8.70
C GLU A 22 -5.06 1.55 -9.40
N ASP A 23 -4.38 0.60 -10.03
CA ASP A 23 -5.01 -0.52 -10.73
C ASP A 23 -5.87 -1.36 -9.79
N PHE A 24 -5.37 -1.70 -8.60
CA PHE A 24 -6.11 -2.49 -7.62
C PHE A 24 -7.37 -1.79 -7.10
N ILE A 25 -7.33 -0.45 -6.97
CA ILE A 25 -8.51 0.34 -6.58
C ILE A 25 -9.56 0.32 -7.69
N GLU A 26 -9.17 0.43 -8.95
CA GLU A 26 -10.11 0.37 -10.08
C GLU A 26 -10.75 -1.03 -10.20
N ASP A 27 -9.96 -2.09 -10.02
CA ASP A 27 -10.45 -3.48 -10.03
C ASP A 27 -11.47 -3.72 -8.90
N TRP A 28 -11.21 -3.16 -7.72
CA TRP A 28 -12.14 -3.18 -6.59
C TRP A 28 -13.44 -2.41 -6.88
N LYS A 29 -13.37 -1.25 -7.54
CA LYS A 29 -14.59 -0.49 -7.89
C LYS A 29 -15.48 -1.25 -8.85
N ALA A 30 -14.89 -1.99 -9.79
CA ALA A 30 -15.62 -2.76 -10.79
C ALA A 30 -16.31 -3.99 -10.19
N SER A 31 -15.62 -4.75 -9.34
CA SER A 31 -16.09 -6.07 -8.87
C SER A 31 -16.57 -6.08 -7.42
N ARG A 32 -16.21 -5.08 -6.61
CA ARG A 32 -16.35 -5.02 -5.14
C ARG A 32 -15.74 -6.21 -4.38
N ASN A 33 -15.06 -7.12 -5.08
CA ASN A 33 -14.41 -8.30 -4.53
C ASN A 33 -13.03 -8.48 -5.18
N SER A 34 -12.12 -7.57 -4.89
CA SER A 34 -10.72 -7.69 -5.30
C SER A 34 -9.98 -8.63 -4.35
N ASP A 35 -9.60 -9.82 -4.86
CA ASP A 35 -8.68 -10.73 -4.19
C ASP A 35 -7.25 -10.24 -4.44
N LEU A 36 -6.53 -9.97 -3.34
CA LEU A 36 -5.17 -9.45 -3.41
C LEU A 36 -4.19 -10.48 -3.97
N ASP A 37 -4.33 -11.75 -3.60
CA ASP A 37 -3.42 -12.80 -4.07
C ASP A 37 -3.64 -13.08 -5.55
N GLU A 38 -4.88 -13.02 -6.02
CA GLU A 38 -5.20 -13.11 -7.45
C GLU A 38 -4.61 -11.92 -8.22
N TYR A 39 -4.82 -10.69 -7.73
CA TYR A 39 -4.25 -9.49 -8.33
C TYR A 39 -2.72 -9.55 -8.42
N LEU A 40 -2.05 -9.94 -7.34
CA LEU A 40 -0.59 -10.07 -7.32
C LEU A 40 -0.07 -11.13 -8.30
N ARG A 41 -0.84 -12.19 -8.53
CA ARG A 41 -0.51 -13.24 -9.52
C ARG A 41 -0.67 -12.78 -10.96
N SER A 42 -1.54 -11.81 -11.22
CA SER A 42 -1.79 -11.29 -12.56
C SER A 42 -1.00 -10.02 -12.89
N TYR A 43 -0.54 -9.26 -11.89
CA TYR A 43 0.15 -7.98 -12.08
C TYR A 43 1.62 -8.17 -12.52
N PRO A 44 2.00 -7.85 -13.79
CA PRO A 44 3.36 -8.07 -14.28
C PRO A 44 4.42 -7.21 -13.57
N GLY A 45 4.03 -6.00 -13.15
CA GLY A 45 4.90 -5.08 -12.42
C GLY A 45 5.37 -5.65 -11.08
N TYR A 46 4.61 -6.57 -10.48
CA TYR A 46 5.03 -7.29 -9.29
C TYR A 46 6.21 -8.23 -9.61
N PHE A 47 6.09 -9.09 -10.62
CA PHE A 47 7.13 -10.08 -10.94
C PHE A 47 8.42 -9.47 -11.50
N GLN A 48 8.30 -8.34 -12.21
CA GLN A 48 9.44 -7.63 -12.80
C GLN A 48 10.21 -6.76 -11.79
N SER A 49 9.62 -6.51 -10.63
CA SER A 49 10.21 -5.69 -9.57
C SER A 49 11.25 -6.44 -8.74
N ASP A 50 12.21 -5.70 -8.19
CA ASP A 50 13.11 -6.23 -7.18
C ASP A 50 12.34 -6.62 -5.89
N GLU A 51 12.99 -7.42 -5.04
CA GLU A 51 12.40 -7.89 -3.78
C GLU A 51 11.89 -6.75 -2.88
N PRO A 52 12.67 -5.68 -2.61
CA PRO A 52 12.19 -4.53 -1.84
C PRO A 52 10.93 -3.89 -2.44
N THR A 53 10.85 -3.74 -3.76
CA THR A 53 9.68 -3.14 -4.41
C THR A 53 8.48 -4.08 -4.36
N ARG A 54 8.66 -5.40 -4.51
CA ARG A 54 7.57 -6.39 -4.35
C ARG A 54 6.98 -6.36 -2.96
N GLU A 55 7.85 -6.30 -1.96
CA GLU A 55 7.43 -6.19 -0.58
C GLU A 55 6.65 -4.90 -0.33
N ALA A 56 7.12 -3.77 -0.87
CA ALA A 56 6.39 -2.49 -0.79
C ALA A 56 5.01 -2.57 -1.46
N ILE A 57 4.92 -3.19 -2.64
CA ILE A 57 3.64 -3.43 -3.33
C ILE A 57 2.71 -4.23 -2.41
N ARG A 58 3.15 -5.38 -1.89
CA ARG A 58 2.32 -6.23 -1.00
C ARG A 58 1.80 -5.47 0.20
N LEU A 59 2.68 -4.74 0.85
CA LEU A 59 2.39 -4.03 2.08
C LEU A 59 1.40 -2.88 1.86
N VAL A 60 1.58 -2.10 0.79
CA VAL A 60 0.66 -1.01 0.41
C VAL A 60 -0.70 -1.57 0.01
N LEU A 61 -0.72 -2.64 -0.78
CA LEU A 61 -1.98 -3.24 -1.24
C LEU A 61 -2.73 -3.97 -0.12
N ASN A 62 -2.04 -4.62 0.82
CA ASN A 62 -2.67 -5.18 2.03
C ASN A 62 -3.37 -4.08 2.84
N TYR A 63 -2.68 -2.95 3.06
CA TYR A 63 -3.28 -1.81 3.75
C TYR A 63 -4.52 -1.29 3.00
N ALA A 64 -4.43 -1.17 1.67
CA ALA A 64 -5.57 -0.76 0.84
C ALA A 64 -6.73 -1.76 0.97
N LYS A 65 -6.44 -3.06 0.96
CA LYS A 65 -7.43 -4.13 1.13
C LYS A 65 -8.11 -4.07 2.50
N GLU A 66 -7.40 -3.79 3.58
CA GLU A 66 -8.00 -3.58 4.90
C GLU A 66 -9.02 -2.42 4.90
N LEU A 67 -8.71 -1.32 4.21
CA LEU A 67 -9.63 -0.19 4.03
C LEU A 67 -10.87 -0.60 3.22
N MET A 68 -10.64 -1.29 2.08
CA MET A 68 -11.70 -1.80 1.20
C MET A 68 -12.65 -2.73 1.98
N ASP A 69 -12.09 -3.67 2.74
CA ASP A 69 -12.83 -4.63 3.57
C ASP A 69 -13.47 -3.98 4.81
N GLY A 70 -13.08 -2.76 5.18
CA GLY A 70 -13.58 -2.08 6.37
C GLY A 70 -12.99 -2.60 7.67
N LYS A 71 -11.93 -3.40 7.59
CA LYS A 71 -11.08 -3.77 8.74
C LYS A 71 -10.31 -2.57 9.29
N ARG A 72 -10.20 -1.51 8.48
CA ARG A 72 -9.59 -0.24 8.82
C ARG A 72 -10.47 0.91 8.33
N ASP A 73 -10.55 1.97 9.12
CA ASP A 73 -11.40 3.15 8.91
C ASP A 73 -10.61 4.43 8.57
N SER A 74 -9.28 4.38 8.66
CA SER A 74 -8.43 5.57 8.60
C SER A 74 -7.11 5.32 7.87
N VAL A 75 -6.64 6.35 7.17
CA VAL A 75 -5.33 6.34 6.49
C VAL A 75 -4.25 6.85 7.45
N GLY A 76 -3.69 5.92 8.23
CA GLY A 76 -2.57 6.12 9.16
C GLY A 76 -1.19 6.23 8.50
N PHE A 77 -1.12 6.45 7.18
CA PHE A 77 0.14 6.64 6.44
C PHE A 77 0.98 7.84 6.94
N TYR A 78 0.39 8.70 7.77
CA TYR A 78 1.06 9.87 8.34
C TYR A 78 1.74 9.60 9.71
N GLU A 79 1.28 8.60 10.48
CA GLU A 79 1.65 8.49 11.91
C GLU A 79 2.50 7.27 12.29
N ASN A 80 2.67 6.26 11.42
CA ASN A 80 3.61 5.15 11.66
C ASN A 80 4.36 4.76 10.37
N LYS A 81 5.29 5.63 9.95
CA LYS A 81 6.01 5.58 8.66
C LYS A 81 7.15 4.56 8.59
N ILE A 82 7.37 3.83 9.68
CA ILE A 82 8.40 2.80 9.79
C ILE A 82 7.70 1.48 9.56
N TRP A 83 7.84 0.98 8.35
CA TRP A 83 7.37 -0.34 7.99
C TRP A 83 8.42 -1.35 8.44
N ARG A 84 7.96 -2.49 8.94
CA ARG A 84 8.83 -3.64 9.12
C ARG A 84 8.74 -4.50 7.88
N THR A 85 9.90 -4.73 7.26
CA THR A 85 10.01 -5.74 6.22
C THR A 85 9.83 -7.15 6.80
N GLU A 86 9.64 -8.16 5.96
CA GLU A 86 9.66 -9.58 6.30
C GLU A 86 11.02 -9.97 6.93
N SER A 87 12.10 -9.29 6.55
CA SER A 87 13.44 -9.40 7.17
C SER A 87 13.55 -8.69 8.54
N GLY A 88 12.52 -7.96 8.97
CA GLY A 88 12.48 -7.23 10.25
C GLY A 88 13.12 -5.84 10.22
N GLU A 89 13.52 -5.35 9.05
CA GLU A 89 14.13 -4.04 8.87
C GLU A 89 13.09 -2.94 8.97
N SER A 90 13.48 -1.85 9.63
CA SER A 90 12.66 -0.65 9.79
C SER A 90 12.89 0.29 8.61
N VAL A 91 11.97 0.29 7.64
CA VAL A 91 12.10 1.04 6.38
C VAL A 91 11.05 2.13 6.22
N ARG A 92 11.41 3.20 5.49
CA ARG A 92 10.52 4.33 5.24
C ARG A 92 10.54 4.80 3.79
N MET A 93 9.39 5.12 3.21
CA MET A 93 9.29 5.70 1.86
C MET A 93 9.61 7.21 1.85
N THR A 94 9.97 7.76 0.69
CA THR A 94 10.11 9.22 0.54
C THR A 94 8.78 9.96 0.76
N HIS A 95 8.84 11.17 1.32
CA HIS A 95 7.66 12.00 1.62
C HIS A 95 6.72 12.25 0.42
N PHE A 96 7.27 12.42 -0.78
CA PHE A 96 6.47 12.67 -1.98
C PHE A 96 5.51 11.51 -2.27
N HIS A 97 6.04 10.29 -2.24
CA HIS A 97 5.27 9.09 -2.55
C HIS A 97 4.31 8.69 -1.43
N GLU A 98 4.69 8.91 -0.16
CA GLU A 98 3.76 8.77 0.99
C GLU A 98 2.48 9.60 0.77
N ARG A 99 2.63 10.83 0.25
CA ARG A 99 1.48 11.70 -0.04
C ARG A 99 0.61 11.17 -1.17
N SER A 100 1.20 10.62 -2.22
CA SER A 100 0.45 10.04 -3.35
C SER A 100 -0.35 8.81 -2.91
N ILE A 101 0.28 7.87 -2.21
CA ILE A 101 -0.38 6.68 -1.67
C ILE A 101 -1.50 7.06 -0.70
N SER A 102 -1.22 8.00 0.22
CA SER A 102 -2.23 8.48 1.17
C SER A 102 -3.45 9.07 0.47
N LYS A 103 -3.26 9.88 -0.58
CA LYS A 103 -4.35 10.43 -1.38
C LYS A 103 -5.19 9.33 -2.04
N LEU A 104 -4.56 8.27 -2.55
CA LEU A 104 -5.26 7.14 -3.17
C LEU A 104 -6.07 6.35 -2.13
N MET A 105 -5.48 6.06 -0.98
CA MET A 105 -6.17 5.38 0.13
C MET A 105 -7.36 6.18 0.66
N GLN A 106 -7.24 7.51 0.72
CA GLN A 106 -8.35 8.39 1.10
C GLN A 106 -9.50 8.32 0.08
N LYS A 107 -9.22 8.05 -1.20
CA LYS A 107 -10.29 7.81 -2.19
C LYS A 107 -11.05 6.52 -1.89
N ILE A 108 -10.39 5.46 -1.43
CA ILE A 108 -11.06 4.20 -1.03
C ILE A 108 -12.11 4.48 0.04
N ILE A 109 -11.75 5.21 1.09
CA ILE A 109 -12.68 5.57 2.18
C ILE A 109 -13.88 6.36 1.63
N LYS A 110 -13.61 7.42 0.85
CA LYS A 110 -14.67 8.24 0.24
C LYS A 110 -15.58 7.45 -0.69
N ASP A 111 -15.03 6.53 -1.48
CA ASP A 111 -15.80 5.72 -2.42
C ASP A 111 -16.60 4.63 -1.70
N LYS A 112 -16.16 4.19 -0.51
CA LYS A 112 -17.00 3.38 0.39
C LYS A 112 -18.15 4.19 0.98
N GLU A 113 -17.87 5.38 1.49
CA GLU A 113 -18.90 6.28 2.03
C GLU A 113 -19.98 6.60 0.99
N LYS A 114 -19.60 6.80 -0.28
CA LYS A 114 -20.53 7.02 -1.39
C LYS A 114 -21.29 5.77 -1.85
N ALA A 115 -20.73 4.58 -1.63
CA ALA A 115 -21.34 3.31 -2.06
C ALA A 115 -22.38 2.76 -1.07
N ASN A 116 -22.39 3.29 0.14
CA ASN A 116 -23.44 3.11 1.16
C ASN A 116 -24.62 4.03 0.81
N ILE A 117 -25.91 3.63 0.69
CA ILE A 117 -26.74 2.65 1.42
C ILE A 117 -26.52 2.69 2.93
#